data_AF-V5HQU9-F1
#
_entry.id   AF-V5HQU9-F1
#
_cell.length_a   1.000
_cell.length_b   1.000
_cell.length_c   1.000
_cell.angle_alpha   90.00
_cell.angle_beta   90.00
_cell.angle_gamma   90.00
#
_symmetry.space_group_name_H-M   'P 1'
#
loop_
_entity.id
_entity.type
_entity.pdbx_description
1 polymer ?
#
loop_
_entity_poly.entity_id
_entity_poly.type
_entity_poly.pdbx_seq_one_letter_code
_entity_poly.pdbx_strand_id
1 'polypeptide(L)'
;MPLSWPWHFASLSPAEVQQRRDVLTLRGHYAQYSAVAVVVFIGLYARLSKKHSQRRGVSWWDSPPVVAWKETRKQYLIVLSWLAWLLTLSVWNTGSGRLIARAVIFAPIANAECTIWTRMIDLEYTKKDFRSIDYLHLTKALGHAALSQLPFQTLLSPTSFIFTSNPGLPSVLSIVTSISQPALSPYHRLFGRLIVLPLLFAHAVLYLAFFAQSSHPEFGTLLAKRVQDPDVQYGITGIISAVCILFFRRPMAQGPGPLRKASPTIVSRRRRTFYVAHLLSVAGLFAAAYFHVVYARTFILQSLAAFVVSVGCCWAMDAGKRGSSAKDLH
;
A
#
# COMPACT_ATOMS: atom_id res chain seq x y z
N MET A 1 -32.69 18.82 -5.67
CA MET A 1 -33.04 17.41 -5.38
C MET A 1 -31.99 16.85 -4.43
N PRO A 2 -32.35 16.25 -3.30
CA PRO A 2 -31.34 15.60 -2.46
C PRO A 2 -30.76 14.42 -3.25
N LEU A 3 -29.42 14.36 -3.35
CA LEU A 3 -28.75 13.16 -3.88
C LEU A 3 -29.09 12.00 -2.93
N SER A 4 -30.01 11.11 -3.34
CA SER A 4 -30.21 9.84 -2.65
C SER A 4 -29.05 8.90 -3.00
N TRP A 5 -27.98 8.96 -2.21
CA TRP A 5 -26.85 8.04 -2.36
C TRP A 5 -27.27 6.60 -1.99
N PRO A 6 -26.80 5.56 -2.71
CA PRO A 6 -27.15 4.15 -2.47
C PRO A 6 -26.64 3.54 -1.15
N TRP A 7 -26.17 4.34 -0.19
CA TRP A 7 -25.58 3.86 1.07
C TRP A 7 -26.40 4.34 2.28
N HIS A 8 -26.45 3.55 3.35
CA HIS A 8 -27.20 3.88 4.57
C HIS A 8 -26.28 3.94 5.80
N PHE A 9 -26.68 4.74 6.78
CA PHE A 9 -26.06 4.76 8.11
C PHE A 9 -26.80 3.75 8.99
N ALA A 10 -26.14 2.65 9.35
CA ALA A 10 -26.70 1.66 10.25
C ALA A 10 -26.52 2.11 11.71
N SER A 11 -27.60 2.13 12.49
CA SER A 11 -27.52 2.15 13.95
C SER A 11 -27.12 0.75 14.42
N LEU A 12 -26.13 0.67 15.31
CA LEU A 12 -25.55 -0.60 15.76
C LEU A 12 -25.58 -0.71 17.27
N SER A 13 -25.90 -1.89 17.76
CA SER A 13 -25.67 -2.26 19.15
C SER A 13 -24.16 -2.30 19.47
N PRO A 14 -23.75 -2.15 20.75
CA PRO A 14 -22.34 -2.25 21.14
C PRO A 14 -21.68 -3.57 20.72
N ALA A 15 -22.43 -4.68 20.77
CA ALA A 15 -21.95 -5.99 20.34
C ALA A 15 -21.64 -6.02 18.83
N GLU A 16 -22.52 -5.46 18.00
CA GLU A 16 -22.29 -5.36 16.55
C GLU A 16 -21.12 -4.43 16.21
N VAL A 17 -20.94 -3.35 16.96
CA VAL A 17 -19.77 -2.46 16.81
C VAL A 17 -18.48 -3.24 17.07
N GLN A 18 -18.44 -4.04 18.13
CA GLN A 18 -17.27 -4.87 18.44
C GLN A 18 -17.02 -5.92 17.34
N GLN A 19 -18.06 -6.66 16.94
CA GLN A 19 -17.96 -7.63 15.85
C GLN A 19 -17.41 -6.98 14.56
N ARG A 20 -17.86 -5.77 14.21
CA ARG A 20 -17.34 -5.06 13.03
C ARG A 20 -15.87 -4.66 13.18
N ARG A 21 -15.41 -4.30 14.38
CA ARG A 21 -13.98 -4.01 14.66
C ARG A 21 -13.12 -5.27 14.51
N ASP A 22 -13.61 -6.41 14.96
CA ASP A 22 -12.90 -7.69 14.85
C ASP A 22 -12.76 -8.10 13.38
N VAL A 23 -13.83 -7.94 12.58
CA VAL A 23 -13.79 -8.17 11.13
C VAL A 23 -12.81 -7.24 10.42
N LEU A 24 -12.77 -5.95 10.76
CA LEU A 24 -11.82 -4.99 10.19
C LEU A 24 -10.36 -5.37 10.52
N THR A 25 -10.12 -5.82 11.75
CA THR A 25 -8.80 -6.28 12.21
C THR A 25 -8.39 -7.53 11.44
N LEU A 26 -9.29 -8.51 11.31
CA LEU A 26 -9.04 -9.74 10.57
C LEU A 26 -8.69 -9.48 9.09
N ARG A 27 -9.41 -8.56 8.43
CA ARG A 27 -9.11 -8.15 7.04
C ARG A 27 -7.74 -7.50 6.92
N GLY A 28 -7.37 -6.64 7.87
CA GLY A 28 -6.04 -6.05 7.93
C GLY A 28 -4.94 -7.12 8.02
N HIS A 29 -5.14 -8.14 8.87
CA HIS A 29 -4.24 -9.28 8.95
C HIS A 29 -4.18 -10.10 7.66
N TYR A 30 -5.32 -10.40 7.00
CA TYR A 30 -5.33 -11.09 5.71
C TYR A 30 -4.61 -10.31 4.61
N ALA A 31 -4.82 -8.99 4.55
CA ALA A 31 -4.10 -8.12 3.61
C ALA A 31 -2.58 -8.15 3.83
N GLN A 32 -2.15 -8.25 5.10
CA GLN A 32 -0.73 -8.33 5.44
C GLN A 32 -0.13 -9.72 5.20
N TYR A 33 -0.77 -10.78 5.69
CA TYR A 33 -0.29 -12.16 5.53
C TYR A 33 -0.25 -12.58 4.07
N SER A 34 -1.20 -12.13 3.25
CA SER A 34 -1.14 -12.35 1.81
C SER A 34 0.10 -11.69 1.19
N ALA A 35 0.53 -10.51 1.65
CA ALA A 35 1.75 -9.86 1.14
C ALA A 35 3.01 -10.67 1.49
N VAL A 36 3.08 -11.17 2.73
CA VAL A 36 4.16 -12.07 3.17
C VAL A 36 4.17 -13.37 2.35
N ALA A 37 3.00 -13.98 2.14
CA ALA A 37 2.87 -15.18 1.34
C ALA A 37 3.40 -14.94 -0.10
N VAL A 38 2.99 -13.85 -0.75
CA VAL A 38 3.47 -13.48 -2.10
C VAL A 38 4.99 -13.32 -2.12
N VAL A 39 5.57 -12.65 -1.13
CA VAL A 39 7.04 -12.52 -1.01
C VAL A 39 7.72 -13.88 -0.92
N VAL A 40 7.21 -14.77 -0.06
CA VAL A 40 7.75 -16.11 0.13
C VAL A 40 7.65 -16.90 -1.17
N PHE A 41 6.50 -16.90 -1.83
CA PHE A 41 6.30 -17.57 -3.11
C PHE A 41 7.24 -17.05 -4.19
N ILE A 42 7.38 -15.73 -4.34
CA ILE A 42 8.30 -15.14 -5.32
C ILE A 42 9.75 -15.52 -4.98
N GLY A 43 10.14 -15.45 -3.70
CA GLY A 43 11.49 -15.82 -3.26
C GLY A 43 11.81 -17.29 -3.52
N LEU A 44 10.88 -18.19 -3.23
CA LEU A 44 11.01 -19.63 -3.51
C LEU A 44 11.09 -19.87 -5.02
N TYR A 45 10.18 -19.30 -5.79
CA TYR A 45 10.18 -19.42 -7.25
C TYR A 45 11.51 -18.92 -7.84
N ALA A 46 11.98 -17.74 -7.44
CA ALA A 46 13.24 -17.18 -7.93
C ALA A 46 14.44 -18.09 -7.62
N ARG A 47 14.47 -18.73 -6.44
CA ARG A 47 15.53 -19.68 -6.06
C ARG A 47 15.46 -20.96 -6.91
N LEU A 48 14.27 -21.49 -7.14
CA LEU A 48 14.05 -22.72 -7.91
C LEU A 48 14.26 -22.52 -9.41
N SER A 49 13.93 -21.34 -9.95
CA SER A 49 14.03 -21.02 -11.38
C SER A 49 15.43 -20.62 -11.86
N LYS A 50 16.44 -20.53 -10.97
CA LYS A 50 17.84 -20.22 -11.36
C LYS A 50 18.45 -21.19 -12.39
N LYS A 51 17.79 -22.31 -12.70
CA LYS A 51 18.25 -23.31 -13.67
C LYS A 51 17.92 -23.04 -15.15
N HIS A 52 17.18 -21.98 -15.48
CA HIS A 52 16.79 -21.70 -16.87
C HIS A 52 16.90 -20.21 -17.22
N SER A 53 18.12 -19.75 -17.54
CA SER A 53 18.30 -18.47 -18.21
C SER A 53 19.08 -18.67 -19.50
N GLN A 54 18.36 -19.13 -20.52
CA GLN A 54 18.78 -19.00 -21.91
C GLN A 54 18.16 -17.71 -22.47
N ARG A 55 18.94 -16.99 -23.28
CA ARG A 55 18.61 -15.75 -23.99
C ARG A 55 17.19 -15.76 -24.57
N ARG A 56 16.21 -15.26 -23.81
CA ARG A 56 14.87 -14.94 -24.33
C ARG A 56 14.84 -13.45 -24.66
N GLY A 57 14.35 -13.12 -25.85
CA GLY A 57 14.15 -11.73 -26.29
C GLY A 57 13.25 -10.97 -25.31
N VAL A 58 13.34 -9.63 -25.35
CA VAL A 58 12.55 -8.75 -24.48
C VAL A 58 11.07 -8.99 -24.77
N SER A 59 10.32 -9.45 -23.76
CA SER A 59 8.89 -9.68 -23.90
C SER A 59 8.15 -8.34 -23.98
N TRP A 60 7.00 -8.31 -24.67
CA TRP A 60 6.06 -7.18 -24.63
C TRP A 60 5.67 -6.82 -23.18
N TRP A 61 5.62 -7.82 -22.29
CA TRP A 61 5.37 -7.66 -20.86
C TRP A 61 6.47 -6.90 -20.10
N ASP A 62 7.70 -6.94 -20.61
CA ASP A 62 8.87 -6.27 -20.05
C ASP A 62 9.02 -4.83 -20.58
N SER A 63 8.13 -4.39 -21.46
CA SER A 63 8.08 -3.03 -21.98
C SER A 63 7.08 -2.15 -21.20
N PRO A 64 7.29 -0.82 -21.12
CA PRO A 64 6.35 0.09 -20.47
C PRO A 64 5.05 0.23 -21.28
N PRO A 65 3.90 0.49 -20.63
CA PRO A 65 2.62 0.66 -21.33
C PRO A 65 2.57 1.94 -22.17
N VAL A 66 3.25 3.01 -21.71
CA VAL A 66 3.31 4.33 -22.36
C VAL A 66 4.77 4.74 -22.52
N VAL A 67 5.09 5.37 -23.65
CA VAL A 67 6.42 5.93 -23.91
C VAL A 67 6.76 6.95 -22.80
N ALA A 68 7.98 6.89 -22.28
CA ALA A 68 8.48 7.63 -21.10
C ALA A 68 8.09 7.08 -19.71
N TRP A 69 7.25 6.05 -19.61
CA TRP A 69 7.04 5.36 -18.33
C TRP A 69 8.20 4.41 -18.02
N LYS A 70 8.53 4.28 -16.74
CA LYS A 70 9.68 3.47 -16.27
C LYS A 70 9.29 2.06 -15.87
N GLU A 71 8.05 1.88 -15.46
CA GLU A 71 7.55 0.61 -14.97
C GLU A 71 6.92 -0.22 -16.10
N THR A 72 7.13 -1.53 -16.07
CA THR A 72 6.72 -2.44 -17.13
C THR A 72 5.25 -2.81 -17.02
N ARG A 73 4.63 -3.28 -18.12
CA ARG A 73 3.24 -3.79 -18.11
C ARG A 73 3.03 -4.87 -17.05
N LYS A 74 3.98 -5.80 -16.92
CA LYS A 74 3.95 -6.84 -15.88
C LYS A 74 3.90 -6.26 -14.47
N GLN A 75 4.69 -5.22 -14.20
CA GLN A 75 4.71 -4.57 -12.87
C GLN A 75 3.37 -3.89 -12.56
N TYR A 76 2.77 -3.20 -13.54
CA TYR A 76 1.43 -2.63 -13.39
C TYR A 76 0.37 -3.70 -13.15
N LEU A 77 0.37 -4.77 -13.95
CA LEU A 77 -0.60 -5.85 -13.83
C LEU A 77 -0.57 -6.46 -12.42
N ILE A 78 0.62 -6.80 -11.92
CA ILE A 78 0.78 -7.37 -10.55
C ILE A 78 0.22 -6.41 -9.49
N VAL A 79 0.55 -5.12 -9.57
CA VAL A 79 0.12 -4.13 -8.58
C VAL A 79 -1.39 -3.86 -8.66
N LEU A 80 -1.97 -3.82 -9.86
CA LEU A 80 -3.41 -3.64 -10.05
C LEU A 80 -4.20 -4.88 -9.61
N SER A 81 -3.70 -6.08 -9.88
CA SER A 81 -4.28 -7.31 -9.33
C SER A 81 -4.23 -7.30 -7.79
N TRP A 82 -3.13 -6.81 -7.20
CA TRP A 82 -3.03 -6.64 -5.75
C TRP A 82 -4.03 -5.62 -5.21
N LEU A 83 -4.18 -4.47 -5.88
CA LEU A 83 -5.19 -3.48 -5.52
C LEU A 83 -6.60 -4.07 -5.58
N ALA A 84 -6.93 -4.81 -6.63
CA ALA A 84 -8.23 -5.48 -6.77
C ALA A 84 -8.49 -6.48 -5.63
N TRP A 85 -7.47 -7.24 -5.22
CA TRP A 85 -7.54 -8.10 -4.03
C TRP A 85 -7.82 -7.32 -2.75
N LEU A 86 -7.11 -6.22 -2.50
CA LEU A 86 -7.32 -5.38 -1.31
C LEU A 86 -8.70 -4.71 -1.30
N LEU A 87 -9.18 -4.25 -2.45
CA LEU A 87 -10.54 -3.70 -2.59
C LEU A 87 -11.60 -4.78 -2.33
N THR A 88 -11.35 -5.99 -2.80
CA THR A 88 -12.25 -7.13 -2.54
C THR A 88 -12.27 -7.48 -1.06
N LEU A 89 -11.11 -7.54 -0.39
CA LEU A 89 -11.05 -7.69 1.08
C LEU A 89 -11.79 -6.56 1.81
N SER A 90 -11.71 -5.33 1.29
CA SER A 90 -12.36 -4.16 1.92
C SER A 90 -13.88 -4.25 1.89
N VAL A 91 -14.45 -4.90 0.86
CA VAL A 91 -15.89 -5.09 0.65
C VAL A 91 -16.36 -6.48 1.13
N TRP A 92 -15.47 -7.46 1.27
CA TRP A 92 -15.85 -8.82 1.68
C TRP A 92 -16.47 -8.80 3.08
N ASN A 93 -17.73 -9.23 3.19
CA ASN A 93 -18.47 -9.35 4.45
C ASN A 93 -18.99 -7.98 4.94
N THR A 94 -19.21 -7.04 4.01
CA THR A 94 -19.98 -5.80 4.24
C THR A 94 -21.34 -5.90 3.53
N GLY A 95 -22.38 -6.40 4.20
CA GLY A 95 -23.71 -6.59 3.59
C GLY A 95 -23.62 -7.37 2.25
N SER A 96 -24.11 -6.77 1.16
CA SER A 96 -24.06 -7.29 -0.23
C SER A 96 -22.64 -7.61 -0.75
N GLY A 97 -21.59 -7.11 -0.10
CA GLY A 97 -20.20 -7.37 -0.46
C GLY A 97 -19.76 -8.84 -0.35
N ARG A 98 -20.55 -9.67 0.36
CA ARG A 98 -20.39 -11.14 0.34
C ARG A 98 -20.55 -11.73 -1.07
N LEU A 99 -21.44 -11.17 -1.90
CA LEU A 99 -21.71 -11.67 -3.25
C LEU A 99 -20.61 -11.24 -4.23
N ILE A 100 -20.12 -9.99 -4.12
CA ILE A 100 -19.02 -9.48 -4.95
C ILE A 100 -17.72 -10.23 -4.66
N ALA A 101 -17.38 -10.42 -3.38
CA ALA A 101 -16.21 -11.22 -3.00
C ALA A 101 -16.33 -12.68 -3.46
N ARG A 102 -17.54 -13.25 -3.45
CA ARG A 102 -17.79 -14.60 -3.97
C ARG A 102 -17.61 -14.71 -5.49
N ALA A 103 -18.15 -13.75 -6.24
CA ALA A 103 -18.00 -13.70 -7.70
C ALA A 103 -16.55 -13.46 -8.14
N VAL A 104 -15.77 -12.65 -7.40
CA VAL A 104 -14.39 -12.32 -7.78
C VAL A 104 -13.37 -13.36 -7.29
N ILE A 105 -13.55 -13.90 -6.08
CA ILE A 105 -12.56 -14.80 -5.44
C ILE A 105 -12.83 -16.27 -5.79
N PHE A 106 -14.09 -16.71 -5.79
CA PHE A 106 -14.42 -18.14 -5.88
C PHE A 106 -14.90 -18.59 -7.26
N ALA A 107 -15.40 -17.69 -8.11
CA ALA A 107 -15.84 -18.05 -9.46
C ALA A 107 -14.73 -18.63 -10.37
N PRO A 108 -13.46 -18.13 -10.33
CA PRO A 108 -12.39 -18.71 -11.15
C PRO A 108 -11.92 -20.09 -10.70
N ILE A 109 -12.16 -20.47 -9.43
CA ILE A 109 -11.74 -21.76 -8.84
C ILE A 109 -12.85 -22.82 -8.99
N ALA A 110 -14.10 -22.39 -9.13
CA ALA A 110 -15.27 -23.26 -9.23
C ALA A 110 -15.55 -23.81 -10.64
N ASN A 111 -14.52 -23.95 -11.49
CA ASN A 111 -14.66 -24.63 -12.78
C ASN A 111 -14.39 -26.13 -12.61
N ALA A 112 -15.40 -26.87 -12.15
CA ALA A 112 -15.64 -28.23 -12.62
C ALA A 112 -17.10 -28.68 -12.45
N GLU A 113 -17.78 -28.49 -11.31
CA GLU A 113 -19.12 -29.09 -11.13
C GLU A 113 -20.05 -28.31 -10.18
N CYS A 114 -20.57 -27.15 -10.58
CA CYS A 114 -21.53 -26.43 -9.72
C CYS A 114 -22.60 -25.62 -10.46
N THR A 115 -23.13 -26.16 -11.55
CA THR A 115 -24.24 -25.54 -12.31
C THR A 115 -25.59 -25.60 -11.58
N ILE A 116 -25.71 -26.42 -10.53
CA ILE A 116 -26.93 -26.59 -9.73
C ILE A 116 -26.99 -25.61 -8.55
N TRP A 117 -25.84 -25.21 -7.98
CA TRP A 117 -25.79 -24.25 -6.86
C TRP A 117 -26.02 -22.80 -7.29
N THR A 118 -25.64 -22.42 -8.51
CA THR A 118 -25.88 -21.07 -9.03
C THR A 118 -27.35 -20.78 -9.30
N ARG A 119 -28.17 -21.79 -9.63
CA ARG A 119 -29.62 -21.64 -9.84
C ARG A 119 -30.45 -21.70 -8.57
N MET A 120 -30.03 -22.39 -7.52
CA MET A 120 -30.75 -22.40 -6.22
C MET A 120 -30.51 -21.12 -5.38
N ILE A 121 -29.52 -20.30 -5.73
CA ILE A 121 -29.22 -19.04 -5.04
C ILE A 121 -29.97 -17.84 -5.67
N ASP A 122 -30.66 -18.03 -6.80
CA ASP A 122 -31.46 -16.99 -7.44
C ASP A 122 -32.96 -17.27 -7.28
N LEU A 123 -33.58 -16.58 -6.32
CA LEU A 123 -34.79 -15.76 -6.51
C LEU A 123 -35.42 -15.30 -5.18
N GLU A 124 -35.16 -16.01 -4.07
CA GLU A 124 -35.83 -15.73 -2.79
C GLU A 124 -34.90 -15.14 -1.70
N TYR A 125 -33.59 -15.45 -1.75
CA TYR A 125 -32.59 -14.85 -0.82
C TYR A 125 -32.00 -13.53 -1.34
N THR A 126 -32.06 -13.28 -2.65
CA THR A 126 -31.46 -12.11 -3.32
C THR A 126 -32.28 -10.82 -3.17
N LYS A 127 -33.56 -10.88 -2.80
CA LYS A 127 -34.39 -9.67 -2.62
C LYS A 127 -34.32 -9.04 -1.24
N LYS A 128 -33.91 -9.78 -0.19
CA LYS A 128 -33.96 -9.30 1.20
C LYS A 128 -32.63 -8.72 1.71
N ASP A 129 -31.49 -9.19 1.18
CA ASP A 129 -30.16 -8.87 1.72
C ASP A 129 -29.25 -8.08 0.74
N PHE A 130 -29.77 -7.69 -0.43
CA PHE A 130 -29.07 -6.79 -1.37
C PHE A 130 -29.05 -5.33 -0.91
N ARG A 131 -29.52 -5.04 0.31
CA ARG A 131 -29.62 -3.68 0.84
C ARG A 131 -28.28 -3.26 1.47
N SER A 132 -27.40 -2.80 0.57
CA SER A 132 -26.37 -1.76 0.75
C SER A 132 -25.13 -2.08 1.59
N ILE A 133 -23.97 -1.76 0.99
CA ILE A 133 -22.67 -1.74 1.67
C ILE A 133 -22.74 -0.69 2.79
N ASP A 134 -22.36 -1.08 4.01
CA ASP A 134 -22.18 -0.12 5.11
C ASP A 134 -21.04 0.84 4.75
N TYR A 135 -21.43 2.08 4.47
CA TYR A 135 -20.56 3.17 4.07
C TYR A 135 -19.40 3.37 5.03
N LEU A 136 -19.70 3.38 6.34
CA LEU A 136 -18.71 3.69 7.36
C LEU A 136 -17.75 2.52 7.54
N HIS A 137 -18.23 1.29 7.40
CA HIS A 137 -17.38 0.11 7.45
C HIS A 137 -16.48 0.00 6.23
N LEU A 138 -16.97 0.27 5.02
CA LEU A 138 -16.12 0.35 3.82
C LEU A 138 -15.04 1.42 4.00
N THR A 139 -15.43 2.61 4.46
CA THR A 139 -14.51 3.73 4.69
C THR A 139 -13.38 3.32 5.65
N LYS A 140 -13.72 2.67 6.78
CA LYS A 140 -12.73 2.13 7.73
C LYS A 140 -11.86 1.04 7.12
N ALA A 141 -12.47 0.13 6.34
CA ALA A 141 -11.76 -0.96 5.70
C ALA A 141 -10.71 -0.47 4.70
N LEU A 142 -10.99 0.58 3.92
CA LEU A 142 -10.02 1.20 3.00
C LEU A 142 -8.82 1.77 3.74
N GLY A 143 -9.03 2.46 4.86
CA GLY A 143 -7.95 2.98 5.71
C GLY A 143 -7.10 1.85 6.30
N HIS A 144 -7.74 0.80 6.81
CA HIS A 144 -7.06 -0.41 7.30
C HIS A 144 -6.25 -1.10 6.20
N ALA A 145 -6.85 -1.29 5.03
CA ALA A 145 -6.19 -1.91 3.89
C ALA A 145 -4.96 -1.09 3.49
N ALA A 146 -5.06 0.22 3.33
CA ALA A 146 -3.92 1.10 3.06
C ALA A 146 -2.80 0.97 4.09
N LEU A 147 -3.11 1.14 5.38
CA LEU A 147 -2.11 1.18 6.45
C LEU A 147 -1.45 -0.19 6.66
N SER A 148 -2.18 -1.28 6.44
CA SER A 148 -1.62 -2.65 6.49
C SER A 148 -0.52 -2.91 5.46
N GLN A 149 -0.45 -2.10 4.39
CA GLN A 149 0.59 -2.22 3.37
C GLN A 149 1.88 -1.47 3.71
N LEU A 150 1.88 -0.58 4.72
CA LEU A 150 3.06 0.21 5.08
C LEU A 150 4.28 -0.64 5.48
N PRO A 151 4.14 -1.74 6.25
CA PRO A 151 5.29 -2.60 6.56
C PRO A 151 5.95 -3.16 5.29
N PHE A 152 5.12 -3.63 4.35
CA PHE A 152 5.60 -4.18 3.09
C PHE A 152 6.20 -3.09 2.18
N GLN A 153 5.58 -1.92 2.12
CA GLN A 153 6.08 -0.75 1.41
C GLN A 153 7.48 -0.33 1.90
N THR A 154 7.73 -0.42 3.22
CA THR A 154 9.04 -0.18 3.83
C THR A 154 10.06 -1.24 3.44
N LEU A 155 9.70 -2.53 3.45
CA LEU A 155 10.59 -3.63 3.04
C LEU A 155 11.05 -3.53 1.57
N LEU A 156 10.21 -2.97 0.70
CA LEU A 156 10.54 -2.73 -0.70
C LEU A 156 11.48 -1.52 -0.90
N SER A 157 11.59 -0.63 0.10
CA SER A 157 12.36 0.60 -0.01
C SER A 157 13.87 0.35 0.01
N PRO A 158 14.66 1.05 -0.82
CA PRO A 158 16.12 0.93 -0.77
C PRO A 158 16.66 1.54 0.52
N THR A 159 17.61 0.89 1.18
CA THR A 159 18.28 1.40 2.39
C THR A 159 19.45 2.35 2.08
N SER A 160 19.84 2.41 0.81
CA SER A 160 21.06 3.08 0.33
C SER A 160 21.14 4.59 0.50
N PHE A 161 20.13 5.24 1.08
CA PHE A 161 20.11 6.69 1.28
C PHE A 161 20.69 7.14 2.63
N ILE A 162 20.76 6.25 3.62
CA ILE A 162 21.31 6.57 4.96
C ILE A 162 22.82 6.50 4.94
N PHE A 163 23.38 5.54 4.20
CA PHE A 163 24.81 5.33 4.08
C PHE A 163 25.31 6.05 2.82
N THR A 164 25.74 7.30 3.00
CA THR A 164 26.30 8.15 1.94
C THR A 164 27.54 7.55 1.27
N SER A 165 28.20 6.59 1.93
CA SER A 165 29.36 5.84 1.43
C SER A 165 29.00 4.76 0.40
N ASN A 166 27.78 4.23 0.37
CA ASN A 166 27.41 3.14 -0.54
C ASN A 166 25.95 3.23 -1.05
N PRO A 167 25.71 3.92 -2.19
CA PRO A 167 24.37 4.13 -2.75
C PRO A 167 23.74 2.86 -3.36
N GLY A 168 24.44 1.71 -3.31
CA GLY A 168 23.98 0.42 -3.84
C GLY A 168 23.41 -0.56 -2.81
N LEU A 169 23.30 -0.18 -1.52
CA LEU A 169 22.87 -1.12 -0.48
C LEU A 169 21.43 -1.63 -0.71
N PRO A 170 21.24 -2.96 -0.79
CA PRO A 170 19.95 -3.59 -1.03
C PRO A 170 19.04 -3.49 0.19
N SER A 171 17.73 -3.55 0.01
CA SER A 171 16.81 -3.74 1.14
C SER A 171 16.94 -5.15 1.72
N VAL A 172 16.45 -5.36 2.95
CA VAL A 172 16.40 -6.72 3.54
C VAL A 172 15.60 -7.67 2.67
N LEU A 173 14.54 -7.20 2.03
CA LEU A 173 13.77 -8.01 1.10
C LEU A 173 14.62 -8.45 -0.10
N SER A 174 15.45 -7.55 -0.65
CA SER A 174 16.38 -7.87 -1.72
C SER A 174 17.40 -8.94 -1.29
N ILE A 175 17.91 -8.86 -0.06
CA ILE A 175 18.82 -9.86 0.52
C ILE A 175 18.11 -11.21 0.65
N VAL A 176 16.97 -11.26 1.34
CA VAL A 176 16.24 -12.51 1.65
C VAL A 176 15.74 -13.22 0.39
N THR A 177 15.21 -12.47 -0.57
CA THR A 177 14.66 -13.05 -1.80
C THR A 177 15.71 -13.26 -2.89
N SER A 178 16.92 -12.73 -2.71
CA SER A 178 17.95 -12.63 -3.76
C SER A 178 17.50 -11.87 -5.02
N ILE A 179 16.42 -11.09 -4.93
CA ILE A 179 15.95 -10.22 -6.01
C ILE A 179 16.72 -8.91 -5.92
N SER A 180 17.21 -8.39 -7.05
CA SER A 180 17.98 -7.15 -7.04
C SER A 180 17.13 -5.94 -6.64
N GLN A 181 17.71 -4.99 -5.90
CA GLN A 181 17.02 -3.75 -5.51
C GLN A 181 16.47 -2.95 -6.72
N PRO A 182 17.15 -2.88 -7.88
CA PRO A 182 16.58 -2.27 -9.09
C PRO A 182 15.29 -2.95 -9.58
N ALA A 183 15.10 -4.25 -9.35
CA ALA A 183 13.88 -4.96 -9.69
C ALA A 183 12.75 -4.71 -8.67
N LEU A 184 13.07 -4.50 -7.38
CA LEU A 184 12.09 -4.21 -6.33
C LEU A 184 11.63 -2.74 -6.29
N SER A 185 12.52 -1.81 -6.64
CA SER A 185 12.24 -0.37 -6.55
C SER A 185 11.03 0.11 -7.38
N PRO A 186 10.73 -0.44 -8.58
CA PRO A 186 9.47 -0.20 -9.28
C PRO A 186 8.23 -0.54 -8.47
N TYR A 187 8.24 -1.67 -7.76
CA TYR A 187 7.11 -2.09 -6.93
C TYR A 187 6.90 -1.14 -5.75
N HIS A 188 7.96 -0.71 -5.05
CA HIS A 188 7.86 0.34 -4.02
C HIS A 188 7.17 1.61 -4.57
N ARG A 189 7.56 2.08 -5.77
CA ARG A 189 6.95 3.26 -6.38
C ARG A 189 5.49 3.05 -6.77
N LEU A 190 5.17 1.89 -7.33
CA LEU A 190 3.81 1.56 -7.75
C LEU A 190 2.89 1.33 -6.56
N PHE A 191 3.33 0.64 -5.51
CA PHE A 191 2.55 0.44 -4.29
C PHE A 191 2.19 1.78 -3.63
N GLY A 192 3.16 2.69 -3.49
CA GLY A 192 2.88 4.02 -2.97
C GLY A 192 1.85 4.79 -3.79
N ARG A 193 2.00 4.78 -5.13
CA ARG A 193 1.13 5.55 -6.06
C ARG A 193 -0.24 4.96 -6.30
N LEU A 194 -0.35 3.64 -6.41
CA LEU A 194 -1.56 2.95 -6.87
C LEU A 194 -2.33 2.27 -5.75
N ILE A 195 -1.70 1.98 -4.62
CA ILE A 195 -2.34 1.29 -3.50
C ILE A 195 -2.48 2.22 -2.30
N VAL A 196 -1.36 2.61 -1.69
CA VAL A 196 -1.39 3.34 -0.41
C VAL A 196 -2.11 4.67 -0.55
N LEU A 197 -1.70 5.51 -1.51
CA LEU A 197 -2.32 6.83 -1.64
C LEU A 197 -3.79 6.77 -2.06
N PRO A 198 -4.20 6.04 -3.12
CA PRO A 198 -5.60 6.06 -3.53
C PRO A 198 -6.54 5.52 -2.46
N LEU A 199 -6.14 4.48 -1.71
CA LEU A 199 -6.94 3.94 -0.62
C LEU A 199 -7.04 4.91 0.56
N LEU A 200 -5.95 5.58 0.96
CA LEU A 200 -5.99 6.63 1.99
C LEU A 200 -6.84 7.82 1.56
N PHE A 201 -6.72 8.24 0.31
CA PHE A 201 -7.49 9.36 -0.23
C PHE A 201 -8.98 9.02 -0.30
N ALA A 202 -9.33 7.82 -0.77
CA ALA A 202 -10.70 7.33 -0.76
C ALA A 202 -11.27 7.28 0.67
N HIS A 203 -10.51 6.75 1.63
CA HIS A 203 -10.87 6.77 3.05
C HIS A 203 -11.17 8.20 3.57
N ALA A 204 -10.28 9.16 3.28
CA ALA A 204 -10.45 10.54 3.73
C ALA A 204 -11.65 11.22 3.06
N VAL A 205 -11.81 11.09 1.74
CA VAL A 205 -12.93 11.67 0.99
C VAL A 205 -14.26 11.13 1.49
N LEU A 206 -14.36 9.82 1.72
CA LEU A 206 -15.59 9.21 2.21
C LEU A 206 -15.92 9.70 3.64
N TYR A 207 -14.92 9.81 4.53
CA TYR A 207 -15.15 10.39 5.85
C TYR A 207 -15.58 11.86 5.81
N LEU A 208 -14.94 12.68 4.96
CA LEU A 208 -15.31 14.09 4.79
C LEU A 208 -16.73 14.22 4.24
N ALA A 209 -17.10 13.40 3.26
CA ALA A 209 -18.45 13.38 2.70
C ALA A 209 -19.49 12.98 3.76
N PHE A 210 -19.20 11.97 4.59
CA PHE A 210 -20.05 11.60 5.72
C PHE A 210 -20.21 12.75 6.73
N PHE A 211 -19.11 13.38 7.13
CA PHE A 211 -19.14 14.48 8.09
C PHE A 211 -19.87 15.71 7.56
N ALA A 212 -19.73 16.03 6.27
CA ALA A 212 -20.41 17.16 5.65
C ALA A 212 -21.93 16.96 5.58
N GLN A 213 -22.38 15.71 5.40
CA GLN A 213 -23.79 15.37 5.25
C GLN A 213 -24.50 15.08 6.58
N SER A 214 -23.75 14.83 7.66
CA SER A 214 -24.32 14.55 8.98
C SER A 214 -24.54 15.84 9.75
N SER A 215 -25.72 16.02 10.33
CA SER A 215 -26.02 17.15 11.20
C SER A 215 -25.37 17.00 12.57
N HIS A 216 -25.12 18.13 13.24
CA HIS A 216 -24.64 18.17 14.63
C HIS A 216 -25.40 19.27 15.40
N PRO A 217 -25.89 19.00 16.63
CA PRO A 217 -26.75 19.93 17.36
C PRO A 217 -26.14 21.30 17.58
N GLU A 218 -24.84 21.36 17.91
CA GLU A 218 -24.17 22.62 18.27
C GLU A 218 -23.42 23.29 17.11
N PHE A 219 -23.00 22.53 16.10
CA PHE A 219 -22.08 23.01 15.05
C PHE A 219 -22.75 23.06 13.66
N GLY A 220 -24.04 22.75 13.57
CA GLY A 220 -24.80 22.59 12.33
C GLY A 220 -24.45 21.30 11.59
N THR A 221 -23.16 21.09 11.28
CA THR A 221 -22.64 19.88 10.63
C THR A 221 -21.63 19.16 11.51
N LEU A 222 -21.56 17.84 11.34
CA LEU A 222 -20.57 17.01 11.99
C LEU A 222 -19.15 17.36 11.52
N LEU A 223 -18.97 17.84 10.29
CA LEU A 223 -17.67 18.29 9.77
C LEU A 223 -17.09 19.45 10.58
N ALA A 224 -17.90 20.48 10.85
CA ALA A 224 -17.48 21.67 11.59
C ALA A 224 -16.99 21.33 13.01
N LYS A 225 -17.60 20.31 13.63
CA LYS A 225 -17.14 19.74 14.90
C LYS A 225 -15.88 18.91 14.71
N ARG A 226 -15.93 17.91 13.83
CA ARG A 226 -14.91 16.85 13.72
C ARG A 226 -13.56 17.37 13.24
N VAL A 227 -13.49 18.42 12.43
CA VAL A 227 -12.21 19.02 12.00
C VAL A 227 -11.40 19.60 13.17
N GLN A 228 -12.05 19.92 14.28
CA GLN A 228 -11.40 20.42 15.50
C GLN A 228 -10.91 19.29 16.40
N ASP A 229 -11.37 18.06 16.17
CA ASP A 229 -10.94 16.92 16.98
C ASP A 229 -9.52 16.46 16.60
N PRO A 230 -8.67 16.13 17.58
CA PRO A 230 -7.27 15.76 17.32
C PRO A 230 -7.11 14.60 16.35
N ASP A 231 -8.00 13.60 16.43
CA ASP A 231 -7.92 12.42 15.58
C ASP A 231 -8.09 12.78 14.09
N VAL A 232 -9.02 13.67 13.75
CA VAL A 232 -9.21 14.14 12.38
C VAL A 232 -8.06 15.02 11.91
N GLN A 233 -7.50 15.86 12.79
CA GLN A 233 -6.32 16.67 12.46
C GLN A 233 -5.11 15.80 12.11
N TYR A 234 -4.84 14.75 12.89
CA TYR A 234 -3.81 13.76 12.53
C TYR A 234 -4.13 13.08 11.19
N GLY A 235 -5.40 12.77 10.91
CA GLY A 235 -5.83 12.25 9.61
C GLY A 235 -5.48 13.20 8.45
N ILE A 236 -5.77 14.49 8.59
CA ILE A 236 -5.46 15.54 7.60
C ILE A 236 -3.94 15.67 7.42
N THR A 237 -3.17 15.73 8.51
CA THR A 237 -1.70 15.75 8.46
C THR A 237 -1.13 14.53 7.75
N GLY A 238 -1.72 13.35 7.97
CA GLY A 238 -1.36 12.12 7.28
C GLY A 238 -1.58 12.22 5.78
N ILE A 239 -2.74 12.71 5.33
CA ILE A 239 -3.03 12.91 3.89
C ILE A 239 -2.09 13.93 3.27
N ILE A 240 -1.84 15.07 3.93
CA ILE A 240 -0.88 16.07 3.45
C ILE A 240 0.51 15.44 3.28
N SER A 241 0.97 14.69 4.27
CA SER A 241 2.25 13.98 4.23
C SER A 241 2.31 12.98 3.07
N ALA A 242 1.25 12.19 2.87
CA ALA A 242 1.13 11.23 1.75
C ALA A 242 1.16 11.92 0.38
N VAL A 243 0.55 13.10 0.27
CA VAL A 243 0.56 13.91 -0.95
C VAL A 243 1.98 14.49 -1.19
N CYS A 244 2.64 15.03 -0.17
CA CYS A 244 4.02 15.51 -0.26
C CYS A 244 4.97 14.41 -0.77
N ILE A 245 4.82 13.18 -0.29
CA ILE A 245 5.61 12.01 -0.73
C ILE A 245 5.57 11.82 -2.25
N LEU A 246 4.44 12.10 -2.92
CA LEU A 246 4.32 11.99 -4.38
C LEU A 246 4.87 13.18 -5.15
N PHE A 247 4.68 14.39 -4.62
CA PHE A 247 5.10 15.61 -5.32
C PHE A 247 6.62 15.80 -5.31
N PHE A 248 7.31 15.34 -4.26
CA PHE A 248 8.76 15.25 -4.28
C PHE A 248 9.19 14.12 -5.21
N ARG A 249 9.38 14.41 -6.50
CA ARG A 249 9.91 13.45 -7.47
C ARG A 249 11.42 13.40 -7.40
N ARG A 250 11.99 12.19 -7.40
CA ARG A 250 13.45 11.99 -7.44
C ARG A 250 14.02 12.68 -8.69
N PRO A 251 14.87 13.71 -8.53
CA PRO A 251 15.49 14.40 -9.65
C PRO A 251 16.44 13.45 -10.36
N MET A 252 16.25 13.28 -11.67
CA MET A 252 17.07 12.40 -12.49
C MET A 252 18.07 13.17 -13.33
N ALA A 253 19.21 12.52 -13.58
CA ALA A 253 20.27 12.99 -14.46
C ALA A 253 20.01 12.68 -15.94
N GLN A 254 18.90 12.03 -16.29
CA GLN A 254 18.63 11.55 -17.65
C GLN A 254 17.16 11.77 -18.01
N GLY A 255 16.92 12.84 -18.77
CA GLY A 255 15.74 13.05 -19.60
C GLY A 255 16.21 13.48 -20.99
N PRO A 256 15.45 13.20 -22.06
CA PRO A 256 15.81 13.65 -23.40
C PRO A 256 15.54 15.15 -23.47
N GLY A 257 16.59 15.98 -23.45
CA GLY A 257 16.46 17.42 -23.57
C GLY A 257 17.78 18.18 -23.40
N PRO A 258 17.85 19.45 -23.84
CA PRO A 258 19.07 20.25 -23.84
C PRO A 258 19.61 20.60 -22.42
N LEU A 259 18.87 20.25 -21.36
CA LEU A 259 19.25 20.39 -19.94
C LEU A 259 20.33 19.38 -19.46
N ARG A 260 21.05 18.74 -20.39
CA ARG A 260 22.04 17.67 -20.15
C ARG A 260 23.31 18.13 -19.40
N LYS A 261 23.44 19.42 -19.05
CA LYS A 261 24.62 20.00 -18.38
C LYS A 261 24.43 20.31 -16.89
N ALA A 262 23.59 19.57 -16.18
CA ALA A 262 23.55 19.71 -14.71
C ALA A 262 24.82 19.08 -14.11
N SER A 263 25.64 19.90 -13.43
CA SER A 263 26.85 19.45 -12.75
C SER A 263 26.56 18.26 -11.79
N PRO A 264 27.45 17.26 -11.68
CA PRO A 264 27.31 16.14 -10.73
C PRO A 264 27.00 16.58 -9.29
N THR A 265 27.49 17.76 -8.88
CA THR A 265 27.23 18.38 -7.57
C THR A 265 25.77 18.83 -7.42
N ILE A 266 25.17 19.36 -8.48
CA ILE A 266 23.76 19.78 -8.50
C ILE A 266 22.85 18.55 -8.43
N VAL A 267 23.18 17.51 -9.20
CA VAL A 267 22.42 16.26 -9.21
C VAL A 267 22.47 15.55 -7.86
N SER A 268 23.63 15.49 -7.21
CA SER A 268 23.78 14.88 -5.88
C SER A 268 23.06 15.68 -4.80
N ARG A 269 23.16 17.03 -4.80
CA ARG A 269 22.40 17.90 -3.89
C ARG A 269 20.90 17.70 -4.04
N ARG A 270 20.39 17.73 -5.28
CA ARG A 270 18.96 17.51 -5.57
C ARG A 270 18.48 16.12 -5.13
N ARG A 271 19.29 15.07 -5.30
CA ARG A 271 18.97 13.73 -4.79
C ARG A 271 18.88 13.72 -3.26
N ARG A 272 19.84 14.34 -2.58
CA ARG A 272 19.83 14.47 -1.11
C ARG A 272 18.57 15.18 -0.62
N THR A 273 18.21 16.31 -1.23
CA THR A 273 16.96 17.03 -0.90
C THR A 273 15.73 16.13 -1.07
N PHE A 274 15.63 15.40 -2.18
CA PHE A 274 14.54 14.44 -2.38
C PHE A 274 14.48 13.40 -1.26
N TYR A 275 15.61 12.78 -0.89
CA TYR A 275 15.61 11.76 0.16
C TYR A 275 15.24 12.30 1.53
N VAL A 276 15.79 13.45 1.91
CA VAL A 276 15.47 14.09 3.19
C VAL A 276 13.99 14.46 3.24
N ALA A 277 13.48 15.13 2.20
CA ALA A 277 12.07 15.51 2.13
C ALA A 277 11.16 14.27 2.17
N HIS A 278 11.46 13.24 1.37
CA HIS A 278 10.68 12.01 1.34
C HIS A 278 10.66 11.30 2.70
N LEU A 279 11.82 11.17 3.37
CA LEU A 279 11.89 10.51 4.68
C LEU A 279 11.15 11.32 5.76
N LEU A 280 11.30 12.64 5.77
CA LEU A 280 10.56 13.50 6.70
C LEU A 280 9.06 13.41 6.46
N SER A 281 8.61 13.37 5.21
CA SER A 281 7.19 13.16 4.90
C SER A 281 6.71 11.77 5.31
N VAL A 282 7.52 10.71 5.14
CA VAL A 282 7.18 9.36 5.64
C VAL A 282 7.12 9.33 7.16
N ALA A 283 8.07 9.97 7.85
CA ALA A 283 8.06 10.07 9.30
C ALA A 283 6.83 10.84 9.82
N GLY A 284 6.48 11.95 9.15
CA GLY A 284 5.26 12.71 9.42
C GLY A 284 4.00 11.87 9.20
N LEU A 285 3.92 11.12 8.11
CA LEU A 285 2.83 10.18 7.85
C LEU A 285 2.72 9.11 8.95
N PHE A 286 3.84 8.53 9.39
CA PHE A 286 3.84 7.49 10.43
C PHE A 286 3.42 8.04 11.79
N ALA A 287 3.93 9.20 12.18
CA ALA A 287 3.54 9.86 13.42
C ALA A 287 2.05 10.20 13.40
N ALA A 288 1.57 10.83 12.32
CA ALA A 288 0.17 11.15 12.12
C ALA A 288 -0.72 9.89 12.20
N ALA A 289 -0.38 8.83 11.47
CA ALA A 289 -1.14 7.58 11.50
C ALA A 289 -1.16 6.92 12.89
N TYR A 290 -0.06 6.97 13.64
CA TYR A 290 0.03 6.40 14.99
C TYR A 290 -0.91 7.09 15.99
N PHE A 291 -1.01 8.42 15.90
CA PHE A 291 -1.89 9.22 16.77
C PHE A 291 -3.32 9.34 16.26
N HIS A 292 -3.55 9.13 14.95
CA HIS A 292 -4.88 9.16 14.33
C HIS A 292 -5.82 8.08 14.91
N VAL A 293 -5.37 6.82 15.00
CA VAL A 293 -6.21 5.72 15.50
C VAL A 293 -5.40 4.56 16.07
N VAL A 294 -5.89 3.94 17.14
CA VAL A 294 -5.20 2.82 17.82
C VAL A 294 -4.91 1.63 16.90
N TYR A 295 -5.81 1.31 15.98
CA TYR A 295 -5.66 0.16 15.08
C TYR A 295 -4.55 0.34 14.04
N ALA A 296 -4.15 1.58 13.74
CA ALA A 296 -3.03 1.86 12.85
C ALA A 296 -1.68 1.56 13.51
N ARG A 297 -1.59 1.66 14.84
CA ARG A 297 -0.32 1.64 15.59
C ARG A 297 0.48 0.38 15.32
N THR A 298 -0.17 -0.78 15.27
CA THR A 298 0.49 -2.07 15.00
C THR A 298 1.23 -2.04 13.66
N PHE A 299 0.59 -1.54 12.59
CA PHE A 299 1.23 -1.45 11.27
C PHE A 299 2.35 -0.42 11.24
N ILE A 300 2.22 0.69 11.97
CA ILE A 300 3.30 1.68 12.08
C ILE A 300 4.50 1.09 12.81
N LEU A 301 4.29 0.41 13.94
CA LEU A 301 5.36 -0.23 14.70
C LEU A 301 6.07 -1.32 13.88
N GLN A 302 5.32 -2.14 13.14
CA GLN A 302 5.89 -3.11 12.21
C GLN A 302 6.69 -2.45 11.08
N SER A 303 6.24 -1.31 10.57
CA SER A 303 6.97 -0.54 9.56
C SER A 303 8.28 0.02 10.11
N LEU A 304 8.26 0.56 11.34
CA LEU A 304 9.45 1.01 12.04
C LEU A 304 10.43 -0.14 12.31
N ALA A 305 9.93 -1.29 12.76
CA ALA A 305 10.74 -2.48 12.96
C ALA A 305 11.39 -2.95 11.64
N ALA A 306 10.62 -3.02 10.55
CA ALA A 306 11.13 -3.37 9.22
C ALA A 306 12.21 -2.40 8.74
N PHE A 307 12.04 -1.10 9.02
CA PHE A 307 13.04 -0.08 8.73
C PHE A 307 14.32 -0.30 9.54
N VAL A 308 14.23 -0.45 10.87
CA VAL A 308 15.39 -0.67 11.76
C VAL A 308 16.16 -1.92 11.35
N VAL A 309 15.47 -3.03 11.10
CA VAL A 309 16.08 -4.28 10.61
C VAL A 309 16.80 -4.04 9.27
N SER A 310 16.17 -3.30 8.35
CA SER A 310 16.79 -2.97 7.06
C SER A 310 18.09 -2.18 7.21
N VAL A 311 18.10 -1.19 8.09
CA VAL A 311 19.29 -0.38 8.40
C VAL A 311 20.37 -1.22 9.07
N GLY A 312 20.00 -2.03 10.08
CA GLY A 312 20.93 -2.89 10.81
C GLY A 312 21.63 -3.92 9.90
N CYS A 313 20.87 -4.61 9.04
CA CYS A 313 21.44 -5.55 8.07
C CYS A 313 22.41 -4.87 7.10
N CYS A 314 22.05 -3.67 6.61
CA CYS A 314 22.92 -2.91 5.72
C CYS A 314 24.23 -2.48 6.39
N TRP A 315 24.14 -2.00 7.63
CA TRP A 315 25.30 -1.60 8.42
C TRP A 315 26.25 -2.79 8.66
N ALA A 316 25.71 -3.95 9.02
CA ALA A 316 26.50 -5.17 9.24
C ALA A 316 27.27 -5.61 7.98
N MET A 317 26.64 -5.55 6.80
CA MET A 317 27.31 -5.88 5.53
C MET A 317 28.43 -4.89 5.18
N ASP A 318 28.21 -3.59 5.43
CA ASP A 318 29.19 -2.55 5.15
C ASP A 318 30.41 -2.65 6.10
N ALA A 319 30.16 -2.96 7.37
CA ALA A 319 31.22 -3.24 8.35
C ALA A 319 32.05 -4.49 7.95
N GLY A 320 31.40 -5.57 7.50
CA GLY A 320 32.10 -6.78 7.04
C GLY A 320 33.03 -6.53 5.85
N LYS A 321 32.60 -5.71 4.87
CA LYS A 321 33.43 -5.35 3.71
C LYS A 321 34.67 -4.55 4.09
N ARG A 322 34.54 -3.58 4.99
CA ARG A 322 35.68 -2.81 5.52
C ARG A 322 36.69 -3.72 6.23
N GLY A 323 36.21 -4.68 7.01
CA GLY A 323 37.06 -5.65 7.71
C GLY A 323 37.82 -6.61 6.79
N SER A 324 37.22 -7.03 5.67
CA SER A 324 37.90 -7.87 4.66
C SER A 324 38.99 -7.10 3.93
N SER A 325 38.68 -5.89 3.46
CA SER A 325 39.64 -5.06 2.70
C SER A 325 40.87 -4.64 3.52
N ALA A 326 40.76 -4.58 4.85
CA ALA A 326 41.88 -4.31 5.74
C ALA A 326 42.81 -5.54 5.93
N LYS A 327 42.29 -6.76 5.73
CA LYS A 327 43.08 -8.00 5.82
C LYS A 327 43.85 -8.31 4.54
N ASP A 328 43.34 -7.88 3.38
CA ASP A 328 43.99 -8.07 2.07
C ASP A 328 45.19 -7.12 1.82
N LEU A 329 45.53 -6.27 2.81
CA LEU A 329 46.66 -5.32 2.77
C LEU A 329 47.86 -5.75 3.64
N HIS A 330 47.83 -6.97 4.19
CA HIS A 330 48.90 -7.57 5.00
C HIS A 330 49.38 -8.90 4.40
#